data_AF-A0A970SSU1-F1
#
_entry.id   AF-A0A970SSU1-F1
#
_cell.length_a   1.000
_cell.length_b   1.000
_cell.length_c   1.000
_cell.angle_alpha   90.00
_cell.angle_beta   90.00
_cell.angle_gamma   90.00
#
_symmetry.space_group_name_H-M   'P 1'
#
loop_
_entity.id
_entity.type
_entity.pdbx_description
1 polymer ?
#
loop_
_entity_poly.entity_id
_entity_poly.type
_entity_poly.pdbx_seq_one_letter_code
_entity_poly.pdbx_strand_id
1 'polypeptide(L)'
;GKVRKYVTDFPNHKTANMESVIAFPHLGASTAEAEDNCAKMAASQVVEYIENGNLINAVNYPNISLGPKTKDHRLIVLHLHQEGIANSIIKTVEKKANIKQMVSAEKGEFAITIIDFNDVKGGCENETCLLDLLSEVEGLIRVRVIH
;
A
#
# COMPACT_ATOMS: atom_id res chain seq x y z
N GLY A 1 -5.41 16.59 44.40
CA GLY A 1 -6.88 16.67 44.29
C GLY A 1 -7.47 15.27 44.37
N LYS A 2 -8.74 15.12 44.78
CA LYS A 2 -9.45 13.84 44.77
C LYS A 2 -10.28 13.72 43.47
N VAL A 3 -10.11 12.65 42.72
CA VAL A 3 -10.88 12.37 41.50
C VAL A 3 -12.29 11.93 41.88
N ARG A 4 -13.32 12.55 41.29
CA ARG A 4 -14.73 12.25 41.60
C ARG A 4 -15.30 11.06 40.81
N LYS A 5 -14.90 10.90 39.55
CA LYS A 5 -15.24 9.77 38.66
C LYS A 5 -14.09 9.52 37.70
N TYR A 6 -13.88 8.27 37.33
CA TYR A 6 -12.86 7.86 36.36
C TYR A 6 -13.51 7.05 35.25
N VAL A 7 -13.25 7.41 33.99
CA VAL A 7 -13.83 6.75 32.81
C VAL A 7 -12.68 6.14 32.02
N THR A 8 -12.77 4.84 31.71
CA THR A 8 -11.74 4.12 30.95
C THR A 8 -12.36 3.16 29.93
N ASP A 9 -11.73 3.07 28.76
CA ASP A 9 -12.05 2.11 27.70
C ASP A 9 -11.08 0.89 27.71
N PHE A 10 -10.12 0.90 28.63
CA PHE A 10 -9.14 -0.16 28.84
C PHE A 10 -9.14 -0.58 30.33
N PRO A 11 -10.23 -1.19 30.83
CA PRO A 11 -10.29 -1.62 32.21
C PRO A 11 -9.30 -2.74 32.48
N ASN A 12 -8.68 -2.72 33.66
CA ASN A 12 -7.97 -3.85 34.24
C ASN A 12 -8.63 -4.26 35.56
N HIS A 13 -8.18 -5.36 36.17
CA HIS A 13 -8.74 -5.86 37.43
C HIS A 13 -8.75 -4.83 38.56
N LYS A 14 -7.79 -3.89 38.61
CA LYS A 14 -7.78 -2.85 39.65
C LYS A 14 -8.81 -1.78 39.36
N THR A 15 -8.84 -1.25 38.14
CA THR A 15 -9.75 -0.14 37.79
C THR A 15 -11.21 -0.58 37.73
N ALA A 16 -11.48 -1.82 37.29
CA ALA A 16 -12.85 -2.34 37.23
C ALA A 16 -13.51 -2.50 38.61
N ASN A 17 -12.71 -2.68 39.67
CA ASN A 17 -13.18 -2.84 41.05
C ASN A 17 -13.10 -1.54 41.87
N MET A 18 -12.65 -0.43 41.27
CA MET A 18 -12.59 0.86 41.96
C MET A 18 -13.98 1.50 42.02
N GLU A 19 -14.27 2.12 43.16
CA GLU A 19 -15.50 2.90 43.32
C GLU A 19 -15.49 4.12 42.37
N SER A 20 -16.66 4.47 41.83
CA SER A 20 -16.84 5.60 40.91
C SER A 20 -16.09 5.48 39.57
N VAL A 21 -15.84 4.25 39.11
CA VAL A 21 -15.32 3.97 37.76
C VAL A 21 -16.45 3.63 36.78
N ILE A 22 -16.37 4.18 35.57
CA ILE A 22 -17.14 3.75 34.40
C ILE A 22 -16.15 3.06 33.45
N ALA A 23 -16.31 1.76 33.28
CA ALA A 23 -15.44 0.93 32.44
C ALA A 23 -16.20 0.49 31.17
N PHE A 24 -15.63 0.78 30.00
CA PHE A 24 -16.10 0.30 28.71
C PHE A 24 -15.17 -0.80 28.19
N PRO A 25 -15.68 -1.86 27.54
CA PRO A 25 -14.87 -2.95 27.01
C PRO A 25 -14.34 -2.63 25.61
N HIS A 26 -13.54 -1.57 25.48
CA HIS A 26 -12.95 -1.11 24.22
C HIS A 26 -13.95 -0.86 23.07
N LEU A 27 -15.03 -0.13 23.36
CA LEU A 27 -16.14 0.08 22.42
C LEU A 27 -16.05 1.39 21.63
N GLY A 28 -14.91 2.09 21.69
CA GLY A 28 -14.75 3.42 21.08
C GLY A 28 -15.05 3.49 19.58
N ALA A 29 -14.89 2.38 18.85
CA ALA A 29 -15.20 2.29 17.41
C ALA A 29 -16.30 1.25 17.10
N SER A 30 -16.99 0.72 18.11
CA SER A 30 -18.01 -0.33 17.96
C SER A 30 -19.40 0.27 17.73
N THR A 31 -19.54 1.09 16.69
CA THR A 31 -20.84 1.64 16.25
C THR A 31 -21.08 1.26 14.79
N ALA A 32 -22.35 1.15 14.39
CA ALA A 32 -22.70 0.81 13.01
C ALA A 32 -22.11 1.82 12.00
N GLU A 33 -22.07 3.10 12.35
CA GLU A 33 -21.49 4.16 11.52
C GLU A 33 -19.96 4.01 11.38
N ALA A 34 -19.27 3.63 12.46
CA ALA A 34 -17.83 3.40 12.44
C ALA A 34 -17.48 2.17 11.58
N GLU A 35 -18.26 1.09 11.70
CA GLU A 35 -18.11 -0.12 10.89
C GLU A 35 -18.36 0.16 9.40
N ASP A 36 -19.44 0.87 9.06
CA ASP A 36 -19.75 1.26 7.67
C ASP A 36 -18.63 2.11 7.06
N ASN A 37 -18.10 3.07 7.82
CA ASN A 37 -17.01 3.93 7.36
C ASN A 37 -15.71 3.14 7.17
N CYS A 38 -15.40 2.24 8.09
CA CYS A 38 -14.22 1.37 8.00
C CYS A 38 -14.32 0.42 6.80
N ALA A 39 -15.48 -0.21 6.61
CA ALA A 39 -15.73 -1.11 5.48
C ALA A 39 -15.60 -0.41 4.14
N LYS A 40 -16.21 0.78 3.99
CA LYS A 40 -16.08 1.62 2.78
C LYS A 40 -14.63 2.00 2.53
N MET A 41 -13.92 2.45 3.56
CA MET A 41 -12.51 2.84 3.44
C MET A 41 -11.63 1.67 2.99
N ALA A 42 -11.77 0.50 3.62
CA ALA A 42 -10.99 -0.68 3.29
C ALA A 42 -11.29 -1.16 1.86
N ALA A 43 -12.56 -1.23 1.47
CA ALA A 43 -12.97 -1.59 0.12
C ALA A 43 -12.39 -0.62 -0.93
N SER A 44 -12.50 0.69 -0.70
CA SER A 44 -11.94 1.69 -1.61
C SER A 44 -10.43 1.59 -1.74
N GLN A 45 -9.69 1.33 -0.65
CA GLN A 45 -8.23 1.16 -0.69
C GLN A 45 -7.82 -0.11 -1.46
N VAL A 46 -8.57 -1.20 -1.32
CA VAL A 46 -8.34 -2.42 -2.11
C VAL A 46 -8.62 -2.19 -3.59
N VAL A 47 -9.73 -1.55 -3.93
CA VAL A 47 -10.06 -1.16 -5.31
C VAL A 47 -8.95 -0.28 -5.89
N GLU A 48 -8.48 0.71 -5.14
CA GLU A 48 -7.44 1.62 -5.59
C GLU A 48 -6.11 0.91 -5.91
N TYR A 49 -5.71 -0.07 -5.11
CA TYR A 49 -4.55 -0.90 -5.44
C TYR A 49 -4.79 -1.82 -6.64
N ILE A 50 -6.00 -2.39 -6.76
CA ILE A 50 -6.34 -3.30 -7.85
C ILE A 50 -6.40 -2.56 -9.19
N GLU A 51 -7.07 -1.42 -9.24
CA GLU A 51 -7.34 -0.69 -10.48
C GLU A 51 -6.24 0.31 -10.84
N ASN A 52 -5.62 0.95 -9.84
CA ASN A 52 -4.64 2.02 -10.07
C ASN A 52 -3.24 1.67 -9.55
N GLY A 53 -3.08 0.62 -8.76
CA GLY A 53 -1.78 0.26 -8.17
C GLY A 53 -1.32 1.16 -7.03
N ASN A 54 -2.12 2.14 -6.63
CA ASN A 54 -1.78 3.06 -5.57
C ASN A 54 -1.97 2.36 -4.21
N LEU A 55 -1.07 2.63 -3.26
CA LEU A 55 -1.17 2.13 -1.89
C LEU A 55 -1.52 3.31 -0.98
N ILE A 56 -2.70 3.23 -0.37
CA ILE A 56 -3.22 4.25 0.54
C ILE A 56 -3.44 3.62 1.90
N ASN A 57 -2.88 4.24 2.94
CA ASN A 57 -2.90 3.79 4.33
C ASN A 57 -2.41 2.36 4.53
N ALA A 58 -1.44 1.92 3.73
CA ALA A 58 -0.84 0.61 3.88
C ALA A 58 -0.08 0.53 5.21
N VAL A 59 -0.43 -0.48 6.03
CA VAL A 59 0.21 -0.66 7.34
C VAL A 59 1.65 -1.15 7.19
N ASN A 60 1.96 -1.90 6.14
CA ASN A 60 3.25 -2.58 5.90
C ASN A 60 4.01 -2.10 4.66
N TYR A 61 3.45 -1.18 3.86
CA TYR A 61 4.10 -0.56 2.70
C TYR A 61 4.00 0.97 2.79
N PRO A 62 4.83 1.72 2.05
CA PRO A 62 4.70 3.18 1.98
C PRO A 62 3.37 3.59 1.34
N ASN A 63 2.88 4.76 1.74
CA ASN A 63 1.80 5.42 1.02
C ASN A 63 2.36 5.99 -0.28
N ILE A 64 1.79 5.60 -1.42
CA ILE A 64 2.28 5.99 -2.74
C ILE A 64 1.10 6.07 -3.71
N SER A 65 1.10 7.10 -4.56
CA SER A 65 0.13 7.24 -5.63
C SER A 65 0.75 7.91 -6.84
N LEU A 66 0.46 7.35 -8.02
CA LEU A 66 0.75 7.95 -9.32
C LEU A 66 -0.55 8.49 -9.97
N GLY A 67 -1.58 8.74 -9.16
CA GLY A 67 -2.92 9.11 -9.60
C GLY A 67 -3.69 7.96 -10.25
N PRO A 68 -4.85 8.23 -10.87
CA PRO A 68 -5.60 7.23 -11.62
C PRO A 68 -4.78 6.73 -12.82
N LYS A 69 -4.97 5.45 -13.18
CA LYS A 69 -4.34 4.90 -14.39
C LYS A 69 -4.86 5.62 -15.64
N THR A 70 -3.96 6.01 -16.53
CA THR A 70 -4.32 6.60 -17.84
C THR A 70 -4.51 5.48 -18.88
N LYS A 71 -4.55 5.84 -20.18
CA LYS A 71 -4.62 4.86 -21.29
C LYS A 71 -3.34 4.02 -21.44
N ASP A 72 -2.27 4.39 -20.74
CA ASP A 72 -0.99 3.69 -20.78
C ASP A 72 -1.02 2.43 -19.89
N HIS A 73 -0.02 1.57 -20.03
CA HIS A 73 0.16 0.43 -19.13
C HIS A 73 0.83 0.88 -17.84
N ARG A 74 0.43 0.27 -16.72
CA ARG A 74 1.03 0.55 -15.40
C ARG A 74 1.71 -0.69 -14.86
N LEU A 75 3.02 -0.59 -14.65
CA LEU A 75 3.82 -1.60 -14.01
C LEU A 75 3.94 -1.26 -12.52
N ILE A 76 3.68 -2.25 -11.68
CA ILE A 76 3.84 -2.17 -10.24
C ILE A 76 4.86 -3.21 -9.83
N VAL A 77 5.93 -2.77 -9.17
CA VAL A 77 7.01 -3.64 -8.71
C VAL A 77 7.17 -3.48 -7.21
N LEU A 78 6.85 -4.53 -6.47
CA LEU A 78 7.16 -4.66 -5.05
C LEU A 78 8.55 -5.30 -4.92
N HIS A 79 9.43 -4.69 -4.15
CA HIS A 79 10.80 -5.17 -3.96
C HIS A 79 11.30 -4.88 -2.54
N LEU A 80 12.44 -5.47 -2.17
CA LEU A 80 13.13 -5.14 -0.93
C LEU A 80 13.74 -3.74 -1.01
N HIS A 81 13.76 -3.04 0.13
CA HIS A 81 14.50 -1.80 0.25
C HIS A 81 16.00 -2.11 0.25
N GLN A 82 16.63 -2.02 -0.91
CA GLN A 82 18.09 -2.09 -1.08
C GLN A 82 18.53 -1.08 -2.13
N GLU A 83 19.73 -0.53 -1.94
CA GLU A 83 20.29 0.46 -2.86
C GLU A 83 20.38 -0.09 -4.29
N GLY A 84 19.94 0.72 -5.25
CA GLY A 84 20.09 0.42 -6.68
C GLY A 84 19.01 -0.47 -7.31
N ILE A 85 18.13 -1.13 -6.53
CA ILE A 85 17.05 -1.96 -7.10
C ILE A 85 16.08 -1.10 -7.94
N ALA A 86 15.55 0.00 -7.39
CA ALA A 86 14.64 0.89 -8.10
C ALA A 86 15.24 1.38 -9.43
N ASN A 87 16.50 1.82 -9.40
CA ASN A 87 17.22 2.25 -10.60
C ASN A 87 17.42 1.12 -11.62
N SER A 88 17.64 -0.11 -11.16
CA SER A 88 17.78 -1.29 -12.02
C SER A 88 16.45 -1.64 -12.69
N ILE A 89 15.34 -1.56 -11.97
CA ILE A 89 13.98 -1.74 -12.53
C ILE A 89 13.75 -0.72 -13.64
N ILE A 90 13.97 0.57 -13.35
CA ILE A 90 13.74 1.66 -14.31
C ILE A 90 14.57 1.46 -15.58
N LYS A 91 15.90 1.26 -15.45
CA LYS A 91 16.80 1.05 -16.60
C LYS A 91 16.41 -0.15 -17.44
N THR A 92 15.90 -1.20 -16.79
CA THR A 92 15.48 -2.42 -17.47
C THR A 92 14.21 -2.16 -18.29
N VAL A 93 13.22 -1.47 -17.72
CA VAL A 93 11.98 -1.09 -18.42
C VAL A 93 12.27 -0.13 -19.59
N GLU A 94 13.16 0.86 -19.41
CA GLU A 94 13.52 1.83 -20.47
C GLU A 94 14.10 1.18 -21.74
N LYS A 95 14.69 -0.02 -21.64
CA LYS A 95 15.20 -0.75 -22.81
C LYS A 95 14.09 -1.22 -23.74
N LYS A 96 12.88 -1.44 -23.22
CA LYS A 96 11.76 -2.09 -23.92
C LYS A 96 10.54 -1.20 -24.07
N ALA A 97 10.32 -0.23 -23.20
CA ALA A 97 9.17 0.66 -23.25
C ALA A 97 9.54 2.11 -23.00
N ASN A 98 8.69 3.04 -23.44
CA ASN A 98 8.83 4.44 -23.14
C ASN A 98 8.14 4.76 -21.80
N ILE A 99 8.91 5.17 -20.79
CA ILE A 99 8.38 5.59 -19.49
C ILE A 99 7.77 7.00 -19.62
N LYS A 100 6.55 7.18 -19.12
CA LYS A 100 5.86 8.48 -19.06
C LYS A 100 6.01 9.15 -17.70
N GLN A 101 5.75 8.38 -16.65
CA GLN A 101 5.85 8.84 -15.28
C GLN A 101 6.13 7.66 -14.38
N MET A 102 6.77 7.93 -13.25
CA MET A 102 7.09 6.91 -12.26
C MET A 102 7.17 7.52 -10.87
N VAL A 103 6.92 6.69 -9.87
CA VAL A 103 7.10 7.04 -8.46
C VAL A 103 7.64 5.83 -7.73
N SER A 104 8.57 6.06 -6.80
CA SER A 104 9.09 5.03 -5.92
C SER A 104 9.00 5.53 -4.49
N ALA A 105 8.68 4.62 -3.57
CA ALA A 105 8.68 4.90 -2.15
C ALA A 105 9.06 3.64 -1.38
N GLU A 106 9.44 3.83 -0.12
CA GLU A 106 9.93 2.78 0.76
C GLU A 106 9.44 2.94 2.20
N LYS A 107 9.31 1.82 2.91
CA LYS A 107 8.93 1.76 4.33
C LYS A 107 9.56 0.54 4.99
N GLY A 108 10.54 0.78 5.86
CA GLY A 108 11.33 -0.30 6.45
C GLY A 108 12.00 -1.12 5.35
N GLU A 109 11.87 -2.45 5.43
CA GLU A 109 12.52 -3.40 4.51
C GLU A 109 11.84 -3.51 3.14
N PHE A 110 10.71 -2.83 2.92
CA PHE A 110 9.91 -2.95 1.70
C PHE A 110 9.86 -1.65 0.90
N ALA A 111 9.84 -1.79 -0.41
CA ALA A 111 9.71 -0.70 -1.35
C ALA A 111 8.81 -1.07 -2.52
N ILE A 112 8.28 -0.05 -3.18
CA ILE A 112 7.40 -0.16 -4.33
C ILE A 112 7.80 0.89 -5.36
N THR A 113 7.89 0.46 -6.61
CA THR A 113 8.04 1.34 -7.76
C THR A 113 6.83 1.16 -8.68
N ILE A 114 6.15 2.26 -9.00
CA ILE A 114 5.04 2.31 -9.96
C ILE A 114 5.53 3.07 -11.19
N ILE A 115 5.34 2.50 -12.37
CA ILE A 115 5.81 3.06 -13.64
C ILE A 115 4.67 3.01 -14.65
N ASP A 116 4.30 4.16 -15.20
CA ASP A 116 3.45 4.24 -16.40
C ASP A 116 4.33 4.24 -17.64
N PHE A 117 3.99 3.37 -18.58
CA PHE A 117 4.76 3.16 -19.79
C PHE A 117 3.86 2.89 -20.99
N ASN A 118 4.36 3.22 -22.18
CA ASN A 118 3.70 3.00 -23.45
C ASN A 118 4.71 2.58 -24.53
N ASP A 119 4.23 2.42 -25.77
CA ASP A 119 5.04 2.20 -26.97
C ASP A 119 6.04 1.05 -26.82
N VAL A 120 5.51 -0.14 -26.53
CA VAL A 120 6.36 -1.28 -26.18
C VAL A 120 7.07 -1.86 -27.40
N LYS A 121 8.40 -1.75 -27.39
CA LYS A 121 9.28 -2.27 -28.45
C LYS A 121 9.28 -3.80 -28.41
N GLY A 122 8.81 -4.40 -29.50
CA GLY A 122 8.77 -5.85 -29.67
C GLY A 122 7.50 -6.53 -29.13
N GLY A 123 6.42 -5.79 -28.88
CA GLY A 123 5.12 -6.35 -28.50
C GLY A 123 5.04 -6.88 -27.05
N CYS A 124 5.93 -6.41 -26.17
CA CYS A 124 6.09 -6.86 -24.80
C CYS A 124 5.07 -6.21 -23.84
N GLU A 125 3.79 -6.25 -24.17
CA GLU A 125 2.74 -5.48 -23.45
C GLU A 125 2.23 -6.20 -22.19
N ASN A 126 2.61 -7.46 -22.01
CA ASN A 126 2.02 -8.36 -21.01
C ASN A 126 2.96 -8.60 -19.82
N GLU A 127 2.36 -8.95 -18.67
CA GLU A 127 3.06 -9.24 -17.41
C GLU A 127 4.19 -10.26 -17.58
N THR A 128 3.98 -11.34 -18.34
CA THR A 128 4.98 -12.40 -18.56
C THR A 128 6.26 -11.87 -19.20
N CYS A 129 6.14 -10.98 -20.19
CA CYS A 129 7.30 -10.49 -20.92
C CYS A 129 8.16 -9.52 -20.08
N LEU A 130 7.50 -8.71 -19.23
CA LEU A 130 8.19 -7.84 -18.28
C LEU A 130 8.74 -8.62 -17.08
N LEU A 131 8.07 -9.69 -16.65
CA LEU A 131 8.57 -10.62 -15.64
C LEU A 131 9.88 -11.28 -16.08
N ASP A 132 9.93 -11.78 -17.31
CA ASP A 132 11.16 -12.38 -17.87
C ASP A 132 12.31 -11.36 -17.86
N LEU A 133 12.02 -10.11 -18.23
CA LEU A 133 12.99 -9.02 -18.27
C LEU A 133 13.48 -8.61 -16.87
N LEU A 134 12.58 -8.61 -15.89
CA LEU A 134 12.86 -8.19 -14.52
C LEU A 134 13.37 -9.35 -13.63
N SER A 135 13.28 -10.59 -14.11
CA SER A 135 13.74 -11.79 -13.38
C SER A 135 15.22 -11.74 -12.99
N GLU A 136 16.04 -10.97 -13.72
CA GLU A 136 17.46 -10.76 -13.44
C GLU A 136 17.73 -9.79 -12.28
N VAL A 137 16.71 -9.03 -11.83
CA VAL A 137 16.85 -8.09 -10.71
C VAL A 137 16.65 -8.84 -9.40
N GLU A 138 17.72 -8.97 -8.61
CA GLU A 138 17.64 -9.54 -7.27
C GLU A 138 16.82 -8.63 -6.32
N GLY A 139 16.07 -9.24 -5.41
CA GLY A 139 15.27 -8.54 -4.40
C GLY A 139 13.87 -8.13 -4.86
N LEU A 140 13.41 -8.54 -6.04
CA LEU A 140 12.01 -8.43 -6.43
C LEU A 140 11.13 -9.39 -5.63
N ILE A 141 9.98 -8.90 -5.18
CA ILE A 141 8.98 -9.67 -4.43
C ILE A 141 7.80 -10.00 -5.35
N ARG A 142 7.30 -9.00 -6.07
CA ARG A 142 6.15 -9.16 -6.97
C ARG A 142 6.17 -8.12 -8.06
N VAL A 143 5.84 -8.55 -9.27
CA VAL A 143 5.58 -7.68 -10.42
C VAL A 143 4.12 -7.84 -10.81
N ARG A 144 3.49 -6.77 -11.27
CA ARG A 144 2.12 -6.79 -11.79
C ARG A 144 1.97 -5.72 -12.86
N VAL A 145 1.23 -6.03 -13.92
CA VAL A 145 0.85 -5.05 -14.95
C VAL A 145 -0.65 -4.79 -14.88
N ILE A 146 -1.04 -3.52 -14.96
CA ILE A 146 -2.43 -3.09 -15.15
C ILE A 146 -2.55 -2.53 -16.57
N HIS A 147 -3.50 -3.09 -17.32
CA HIS A 147 -3.80 -2.72 -18.71
C HIS A 147 -4.85 -1.62 -18.79
#